data_AF-X6D8M2-F1
#
_entry.id   AF-X6D8M2-F1
#
_cell.length_a   1.000
_cell.length_b   1.000
_cell.length_c   1.000
_cell.angle_alpha   90.00
_cell.angle_beta   90.00
_cell.angle_gamma   90.00
#
_symmetry.space_group_name_H-M   'P 1'
#
loop_
_entity.id
_entity.type
_entity.pdbx_description
1 polymer ?
#
loop_
_entity_poly.entity_id
_entity_poly.type
_entity_poly.pdbx_seq_one_letter_code
_entity_poly.pdbx_strand_id
1 'polypeptide(L)'
;CASGQEAVEGAGIITTVTADKQCATILTDNMIGSGVHINAVGGDCPGKTELHKDILLRSEIFVEFPPQTRIEGEIQQLDPNHPVTELWQVITTKVQGRRDAKQITLFDSVGFAIEDFSALRYVRDQLQTTGLYEELDLLADPDEPRDLFGMLLRAATQPAA
;
A
#
# COMPACT_ATOMS: atom_id res chain seq x y z
N CYS A 1 4.78 25.94 5.44
CA CYS A 1 5.25 25.48 6.77
C CYS A 1 6.77 25.30 6.72
N ALA A 2 7.44 25.46 7.85
CA ALA A 2 8.88 25.27 8.05
C ALA A 2 9.21 24.01 8.89
N SER A 3 8.20 23.34 9.46
CA SER A 3 8.33 22.10 10.21
C SER A 3 7.13 21.17 9.99
N GLY A 4 7.27 19.89 10.34
CA GLY A 4 6.15 18.94 10.32
C GLY A 4 5.01 19.35 11.24
N GLN A 5 5.32 19.97 12.39
CA GLN A 5 4.31 20.46 13.34
C GLN A 5 3.46 21.56 12.72
N GLU A 6 4.10 22.54 12.10
CA GLU A 6 3.41 23.66 11.45
C GLU A 6 2.64 23.19 10.20
N ALA A 7 3.03 22.06 9.60
CA ALA A 7 2.31 21.46 8.46
C ALA A 7 0.99 20.80 8.87
N VAL A 8 0.92 20.22 10.07
CA VAL A 8 -0.25 19.47 10.54
C VAL A 8 -1.18 20.29 11.43
N GLU A 9 -0.78 21.50 11.82
CA GLU A 9 -1.59 22.38 12.65
C GLU A 9 -2.92 22.72 11.94
N GLY A 10 -4.04 22.37 12.58
CA GLY A 10 -5.39 22.57 12.04
C GLY A 10 -5.80 21.60 10.92
N ALA A 11 -4.95 20.63 10.55
CA ALA A 11 -5.27 19.66 9.51
C ALA A 11 -6.32 18.65 9.99
N GLY A 12 -7.36 18.42 9.18
CA GLY A 12 -8.34 17.35 9.42
C GLY A 12 -7.87 15.98 8.91
N ILE A 13 -6.96 15.96 7.94
CA ILE A 13 -6.34 14.77 7.37
C ILE A 13 -4.84 15.01 7.29
N ILE A 14 -4.04 14.03 7.71
CA ILE A 14 -2.60 14.05 7.58
C ILE A 14 -2.19 12.83 6.76
N THR A 15 -1.32 13.02 5.78
CA THR A 15 -0.73 11.94 4.99
C THR A 15 0.78 11.94 5.17
N THR A 16 1.34 10.82 5.59
CA THR A 16 2.78 10.61 5.69
C THR A 16 3.22 9.66 4.59
N VAL A 17 4.21 10.12 3.80
CA VAL A 17 4.76 9.45 2.61
C VAL A 17 6.27 9.66 2.55
N THR A 18 6.91 9.60 3.72
CA THR A 18 8.36 9.81 3.83
C THR A 18 9.12 8.53 3.50
N ALA A 19 10.34 8.70 2.98
CA ALA A 19 11.20 7.58 2.58
C ALA A 19 12.48 7.60 3.42
N ASP A 20 12.40 6.99 4.60
CA ASP A 20 13.52 6.85 5.52
C ASP A 20 13.51 5.47 6.15
N LYS A 21 14.56 4.66 5.93
CA LYS A 21 14.58 3.24 6.33
C LYS A 21 15.01 3.09 7.79
N GLN A 22 14.21 3.63 8.69
CA GLN A 22 14.37 3.55 10.13
C GLN A 22 13.02 3.68 10.85
N CYS A 23 12.98 3.37 12.14
CA CYS A 23 11.82 3.64 12.99
C CYS A 23 11.73 5.13 13.32
N ALA A 24 11.27 5.95 12.37
CA ALA A 24 11.11 7.38 12.53
C ALA A 24 9.85 7.73 13.31
N THR A 25 9.82 8.95 13.84
CA THR A 25 8.68 9.55 14.53
C THR A 25 8.36 10.90 13.89
N ILE A 26 8.07 10.86 12.59
CA ILE A 26 7.69 12.02 11.77
C ILE A 26 6.51 12.75 12.40
N LEU A 27 5.54 11.99 12.93
CA LEU A 27 4.48 12.52 13.78
C LEU A 27 4.65 12.02 15.21
N THR A 28 4.62 12.97 16.14
CA THR A 28 4.59 12.71 17.58
C THR A 28 3.20 13.00 18.16
N ASP A 29 2.93 12.48 19.35
CA ASP A 29 1.59 12.53 19.95
C ASP A 29 1.02 13.96 20.07
N ASN A 30 1.83 14.91 20.51
CA ASN A 30 1.45 16.32 20.65
C ASN A 30 1.07 17.02 19.33
N MET A 31 1.33 16.42 18.17
CA MET A 31 1.01 16.98 16.86
C MET A 31 -0.41 16.62 16.40
N ILE A 32 -1.05 15.61 17.00
CA ILE A 32 -2.32 15.07 16.52
C ILE A 32 -3.47 15.45 17.46
N GLY A 33 -4.37 16.28 16.94
CA GLY A 33 -5.61 16.67 17.61
C GLY A 33 -6.73 15.63 17.51
N SER A 34 -7.81 15.88 18.25
CA SER A 34 -9.05 15.11 18.15
C SER A 34 -9.69 15.26 16.76
N GLY A 35 -10.27 14.18 16.24
CA GLY A 35 -11.01 14.18 14.97
C GLY A 35 -10.16 13.91 13.73
N VAL A 36 -8.84 13.93 13.85
CA VAL A 36 -7.91 13.79 12.73
C VAL A 36 -8.01 12.39 12.09
N HIS A 37 -7.91 12.33 10.77
CA HIS A 37 -7.60 11.11 10.03
C HIS A 37 -6.13 11.10 9.59
N ILE A 38 -5.45 9.98 9.78
CA ILE A 38 -4.07 9.78 9.39
C ILE A 38 -4.04 8.71 8.30
N ASN A 39 -3.42 9.04 7.18
CA ASN A 39 -3.07 8.13 6.10
C ASN A 39 -1.56 7.88 6.18
N ALA A 40 -1.15 6.82 6.88
CA ALA A 40 0.25 6.45 7.05
C ALA A 40 0.65 5.48 5.95
N VAL A 41 1.48 5.95 5.00
CA VAL A 41 1.83 5.21 3.78
C VAL A 41 3.33 4.98 3.66
N GLY A 42 4.16 5.82 4.28
CA GLY A 42 5.61 5.71 4.18
C GLY A 42 6.17 4.53 4.97
N GLY A 43 5.57 4.11 6.08
CA GLY A 43 5.99 2.93 6.85
C GLY A 43 5.50 1.63 6.21
N ASP A 44 6.33 0.98 5.41
CA ASP A 44 5.92 -0.14 4.53
C ASP A 44 6.81 -1.40 4.65
N CYS A 45 7.70 -1.47 5.64
CA CYS A 45 8.57 -2.63 5.81
C CYS A 45 9.03 -2.81 7.27
N PRO A 46 9.57 -3.99 7.65
CA PRO A 46 10.07 -4.21 9.00
C PRO A 46 11.16 -3.21 9.37
N GLY A 47 11.00 -2.55 10.52
CA GLY A 47 11.93 -1.52 11.02
C GLY A 47 11.82 -0.17 10.33
N LYS A 48 10.73 0.09 9.57
CA LYS A 48 10.44 1.37 8.93
C LYS A 48 9.06 1.86 9.36
N THR A 49 9.02 2.94 10.13
CA THR A 49 7.79 3.54 10.68
C THR A 49 7.88 5.06 10.62
N GLU A 50 6.75 5.74 10.63
CA GLU A 50 6.61 7.19 10.59
C GLU A 50 5.95 7.75 11.85
N LEU A 51 5.18 6.94 12.58
CA LEU A 51 4.36 7.41 13.70
C LEU A 51 4.94 6.96 15.04
N HIS A 52 4.88 7.86 16.03
CA HIS A 52 5.12 7.47 17.41
C HIS A 52 4.01 6.52 17.92
N LYS A 53 4.41 5.45 18.64
CA LYS A 53 3.53 4.41 19.21
C LYS A 53 2.25 4.93 19.88
N ASP A 54 2.33 6.04 20.60
CA ASP A 54 1.19 6.61 21.33
C ASP A 54 0.05 7.08 20.42
N ILE A 55 0.36 7.48 19.18
CA ILE A 55 -0.67 7.82 18.17
C ILE A 55 -1.49 6.57 17.85
N LEU A 56 -0.84 5.43 17.67
CA LEU A 56 -1.50 4.17 17.35
C LEU A 56 -2.43 3.75 18.50
N LEU A 57 -1.95 3.81 19.75
CA LEU A 57 -2.70 3.39 20.93
C LEU A 57 -4.01 4.17 21.17
N ARG A 58 -4.14 5.38 20.63
CA ARG A 58 -5.34 6.21 20.74
C ARG A 58 -6.13 6.37 19.44
N SER A 59 -5.70 5.72 18.37
CA SER A 59 -6.37 5.73 17.07
C SER A 59 -7.22 4.48 16.91
N GLU A 60 -8.32 4.60 16.18
CA GLU A 60 -8.94 3.44 15.57
C GLU A 60 -8.15 3.08 14.31
N ILE A 61 -7.57 1.88 14.28
CA ILE A 61 -6.62 1.46 13.25
C ILE A 61 -7.33 0.61 12.19
N PHE A 62 -7.19 1.03 10.95
CA PHE A 62 -7.67 0.33 9.76
C PHE A 62 -6.49 -0.15 8.94
N VAL A 63 -6.55 -1.38 8.44
CA VAL A 63 -5.46 -2.03 7.69
C VAL A 63 -5.98 -2.72 6.43
N GLU A 64 -5.08 -2.98 5.48
CA GLU A 64 -5.39 -3.71 4.25
C GLU A 64 -5.49 -5.23 4.49
N PHE A 65 -4.37 -5.85 4.88
CA PHE A 65 -4.26 -7.28 5.14
C PHE A 65 -3.45 -7.54 6.43
N PRO A 66 -4.11 -7.88 7.55
CA PRO A 66 -3.46 -7.91 8.86
C PRO A 66 -2.20 -8.77 8.95
N PRO A 67 -2.13 -9.99 8.38
CA PRO A 67 -0.91 -10.80 8.46
C PRO A 67 0.34 -10.11 7.91
N GLN A 68 0.20 -9.28 6.87
CA GLN A 68 1.30 -8.51 6.30
C GLN A 68 1.53 -7.20 7.07
N THR A 69 0.47 -6.43 7.34
CA THR A 69 0.59 -5.14 8.04
C THR A 69 1.20 -5.28 9.44
N ARG A 70 1.02 -6.43 10.12
CA ARG A 70 1.68 -6.73 11.42
C ARG A 70 3.19 -6.77 11.35
N ILE A 71 3.74 -7.06 10.18
CA ILE A 71 5.17 -7.21 9.93
C ILE A 71 5.76 -5.90 9.40
N GLU A 72 4.98 -5.17 8.59
CA GLU A 72 5.48 -4.09 7.73
C GLU A 72 4.98 -2.69 8.13
N GLY A 73 3.77 -2.59 8.70
CA GLY A 73 3.11 -1.31 8.96
C GLY A 73 3.49 -0.68 10.29
N GLU A 74 2.85 0.42 10.63
CA GLU A 74 3.01 1.11 11.91
C GLU A 74 2.71 0.17 13.09
N ILE A 75 1.70 -0.69 12.97
CA ILE A 75 1.29 -1.63 14.04
C ILE A 75 2.36 -2.66 14.42
N GLN A 76 3.47 -2.77 13.68
CA GLN A 76 4.62 -3.58 14.10
C GLN A 76 5.19 -3.14 15.47
N GLN A 77 4.88 -1.91 15.91
CA GLN A 77 5.24 -1.35 17.22
C GLN A 77 4.35 -1.84 18.40
N LEU A 78 3.23 -2.51 18.09
CA LEU A 78 2.20 -2.91 19.05
C LEU A 78 2.29 -4.39 19.43
N ASP A 79 1.45 -4.81 20.37
CA ASP A 79 1.25 -6.25 20.62
C ASP A 79 0.75 -6.95 19.34
N PRO A 80 1.24 -8.16 19.00
CA PRO A 80 0.78 -8.89 17.82
C PRO A 80 -0.75 -9.11 17.76
N ASN A 81 -1.42 -9.10 18.91
CA ASN A 81 -2.87 -9.25 19.03
C ASN A 81 -3.61 -7.92 19.23
N HIS A 82 -2.95 -6.77 19.15
CA HIS A 82 -3.59 -5.46 19.30
C HIS A 82 -4.73 -5.32 18.27
N PRO A 83 -5.97 -4.98 18.64
CA PRO A 83 -7.09 -5.01 17.70
C PRO A 83 -6.88 -4.06 16.51
N VAL A 84 -7.24 -4.52 15.31
CA VAL A 84 -7.27 -3.72 14.08
C VAL A 84 -8.52 -4.07 13.29
N THR A 85 -8.99 -3.14 12.47
CA THR A 85 -10.14 -3.35 11.58
C THR A 85 -9.68 -3.45 10.13
N GLU A 86 -10.11 -4.49 9.42
CA GLU A 86 -9.79 -4.58 7.99
C GLU A 86 -10.63 -3.60 7.17
N LEU A 87 -10.00 -2.82 6.29
CA LEU A 87 -10.66 -1.76 5.52
C LEU A 87 -11.83 -2.29 4.67
N TRP A 88 -11.70 -3.51 4.12
CA TRP A 88 -12.75 -4.12 3.31
C TRP A 88 -14.05 -4.32 4.10
N GLN A 89 -13.98 -4.54 5.41
CA GLN A 89 -15.16 -4.72 6.26
C GLN A 89 -15.92 -3.39 6.40
N VAL A 90 -15.21 -2.26 6.43
CA VAL A 90 -15.80 -0.92 6.46
C VAL A 90 -16.47 -0.61 5.12
N ILE A 91 -15.77 -0.85 4.01
CA ILE A 91 -16.28 -0.61 2.64
C ILE A 91 -17.54 -1.45 2.38
N THR A 92 -17.56 -2.69 2.86
CA THR A 92 -18.71 -3.60 2.73
C THR A 92 -19.78 -3.39 3.80
N THR A 93 -19.67 -2.36 4.63
CA THR A 93 -20.63 -2.00 5.71
C THR A 93 -20.82 -3.08 6.79
N LYS A 94 -19.90 -4.04 6.89
CA LYS A 94 -19.91 -5.08 7.93
C LYS A 94 -19.51 -4.56 9.29
N VAL A 95 -18.66 -3.54 9.32
CA VAL A 95 -18.24 -2.82 10.53
C VAL A 95 -18.34 -1.32 10.27
N GLN A 96 -18.58 -0.57 11.33
CA GLN A 96 -18.58 0.89 11.26
C GLN A 96 -17.14 1.39 11.12
N GLY A 97 -16.91 2.34 10.20
CA GLY A 97 -15.65 3.08 10.13
C GLY A 97 -15.55 4.12 11.25
N ARG A 98 -15.57 5.40 10.89
CA ARG A 98 -15.60 6.50 11.86
C ARG A 98 -16.90 6.47 12.70
N ARG A 99 -16.76 6.54 14.01
CA ARG A 99 -17.84 6.54 15.02
C ARG A 99 -18.33 7.93 15.35
N ASP A 100 -17.43 8.89 15.46
CA ASP A 100 -17.75 10.27 15.81
C ASP A 100 -16.69 11.26 15.28
N ALA A 101 -16.99 12.56 15.42
CA ALA A 101 -16.16 13.65 14.92
C ALA A 101 -14.87 13.88 15.74
N LYS A 102 -14.76 13.31 16.94
CA LYS A 102 -13.60 13.43 17.83
C LYS A 102 -12.63 12.26 17.73
N GLN A 103 -13.08 11.13 17.20
CA GLN A 103 -12.27 9.94 16.99
C GLN A 103 -11.06 10.24 16.11
N ILE A 104 -9.91 9.67 16.47
CA ILE A 104 -8.74 9.65 15.60
C ILE A 104 -8.79 8.34 14.83
N THR A 105 -8.63 8.41 13.51
CA THR A 105 -8.64 7.22 12.65
C THR A 105 -7.31 7.14 11.93
N LEU A 106 -6.67 5.97 11.98
CA LEU A 106 -5.41 5.69 11.30
C LEU A 106 -5.69 4.65 10.21
N PHE A 107 -5.35 4.96 8.97
CA PHE A 107 -5.14 3.95 7.95
C PHE A 107 -3.64 3.64 7.92
N ASP A 108 -3.28 2.44 8.36
CA ASP A 108 -1.92 1.92 8.37
C ASP A 108 -1.71 1.13 7.07
N SER A 109 -1.19 1.83 6.06
CA SER A 109 -1.08 1.35 4.69
C SER A 109 0.33 0.91 4.38
N VAL A 110 0.44 -0.30 3.85
CA VAL A 110 1.70 -0.93 3.43
C VAL A 110 1.67 -1.37 1.96
N GLY A 111 0.50 -1.29 1.33
CA GLY A 111 0.26 -1.80 -0.01
C GLY A 111 0.00 -3.32 -0.01
N PHE A 112 -1.05 -3.73 -0.72
CA PHE A 112 -1.42 -5.13 -0.86
C PHE A 112 -1.76 -5.48 -2.31
N ALA A 113 -1.40 -6.69 -2.72
CA ALA A 113 -1.44 -7.13 -4.12
C ALA A 113 -2.81 -6.98 -4.82
N ILE A 114 -3.92 -6.89 -4.07
CA ILE A 114 -5.24 -6.65 -4.64
C ILE A 114 -5.37 -5.25 -5.26
N GLU A 115 -4.62 -4.28 -4.74
CA GLU A 115 -4.57 -2.91 -5.23
C GLU A 115 -3.86 -2.86 -6.59
N ASP A 116 -2.68 -3.48 -6.68
CA ASP A 116 -1.93 -3.64 -7.93
C ASP A 116 -2.73 -4.43 -8.97
N PHE A 117 -3.36 -5.53 -8.56
CA PHE A 117 -4.20 -6.32 -9.45
C PHE A 117 -5.36 -5.49 -10.03
N SER A 118 -5.99 -4.65 -9.20
CA SER A 118 -7.07 -3.78 -9.63
C SER A 118 -6.57 -2.70 -10.60
N ALA A 119 -5.41 -2.11 -10.33
CA ALA A 119 -4.77 -1.14 -11.21
C ALA A 119 -4.37 -1.76 -12.56
N LEU A 120 -3.79 -2.97 -12.54
CA LEU A 120 -3.42 -3.71 -13.76
C LEU A 120 -4.63 -4.04 -14.64
N ARG A 121 -5.75 -4.43 -14.03
CA ARG A 121 -7.00 -4.65 -14.78
C ARG A 121 -7.50 -3.37 -15.43
N TYR A 122 -7.45 -2.25 -14.69
CA TYR A 122 -7.82 -0.94 -15.25
C TYR A 122 -6.91 -0.58 -16.43
N VAL A 123 -5.58 -0.65 -16.27
CA VAL A 123 -4.61 -0.35 -17.35
C VAL A 123 -4.85 -1.23 -18.57
N ARG A 124 -5.04 -2.54 -18.38
CA ARG A 124 -5.35 -3.50 -19.45
C ARG A 124 -6.60 -3.07 -20.24
N ASP A 125 -7.67 -2.69 -19.54
CA ASP A 125 -8.93 -2.28 -20.17
C ASP A 125 -8.77 -0.95 -20.94
N GLN A 126 -7.82 -0.09 -20.53
CA GLN A 126 -7.49 1.14 -21.24
C GLN A 126 -6.66 0.94 -22.52
N LEU A 127 -5.94 -0.19 -22.67
CA LEU A 127 -5.04 -0.42 -23.82
C LEU A 127 -5.78 -0.31 -25.17
N GLN A 128 -7.01 -0.85 -25.24
CA GLN A 128 -7.84 -0.79 -26.45
C GLN A 128 -8.26 0.64 -26.80
N THR A 129 -8.41 1.52 -25.80
CA THR A 129 -8.88 2.89 -26.00
C THR A 129 -7.72 3.82 -26.38
N THR A 130 -6.55 3.64 -25.78
CA THR A 130 -5.40 4.54 -25.98
C THR A 130 -4.53 4.11 -27.15
N GLY A 131 -4.46 2.81 -27.45
CA GLY A 131 -3.50 2.24 -28.40
C GLY A 131 -2.04 2.39 -27.97
N LEU A 132 -1.77 2.76 -26.71
CA LEU A 132 -0.44 3.01 -26.18
C LEU A 132 0.15 1.73 -25.58
N TYR A 133 0.47 0.76 -26.42
CA TYR A 133 1.16 -0.46 -26.03
C TYR A 133 1.97 -1.05 -27.19
N GLU A 134 2.90 -1.93 -26.84
CA GLU A 134 3.62 -2.78 -27.78
C GLU A 134 3.36 -4.24 -27.39
N GLU A 135 3.11 -5.09 -28.37
CA GLU A 135 2.98 -6.52 -28.13
C GLU A 135 4.37 -7.13 -28.04
N LEU A 136 4.69 -7.69 -26.87
CA LEU A 136 5.95 -8.37 -26.63
C LEU A 136 5.74 -9.88 -26.69
N ASP A 137 6.60 -10.56 -27.43
CA ASP A 137 6.73 -12.00 -27.39
C ASP A 137 7.48 -12.42 -26.11
N LEU A 138 6.72 -12.59 -25.02
CA LEU A 138 7.28 -12.88 -23.69
C LEU A 138 7.41 -14.39 -23.43
N LEU A 139 6.58 -15.21 -24.08
CA LEU A 139 6.47 -16.64 -23.82
C LEU A 139 6.84 -17.41 -25.07
N ALA A 140 7.72 -18.40 -24.91
CA ALA A 140 7.96 -19.38 -25.96
C ALA A 140 6.66 -20.13 -26.28
N ASP A 141 6.24 -20.09 -27.55
CA ASP A 141 5.06 -20.80 -28.06
C ASP A 141 5.48 -21.81 -29.17
N PRO A 142 6.12 -22.94 -28.81
CA PRO A 142 6.54 -23.93 -29.79
C PRO A 142 5.34 -24.76 -30.29
N ASP A 143 5.30 -25.04 -31.59
CA ASP A 143 4.26 -25.91 -32.22
C ASP A 143 4.12 -27.27 -31.51
N GLU A 144 5.25 -27.81 -31.04
CA GLU A 144 5.29 -28.97 -30.15
C GLU A 144 5.68 -28.48 -28.74
N PRO A 145 4.81 -28.58 -27.73
CA PRO A 145 5.04 -28.04 -26.38
C PRO A 145 6.30 -28.55 -25.67
N ARG A 146 6.87 -29.67 -26.17
CA ARG A 146 8.11 -30.28 -25.64
C ARG A 146 9.35 -29.93 -26.46
N ASP A 147 9.21 -29.32 -27.64
CA ASP A 147 10.30 -28.99 -28.57
C ASP A 147 10.77 -27.54 -28.43
N LEU A 148 11.08 -27.13 -27.20
CA LEU A 148 11.65 -25.78 -26.97
C LEU A 148 13.00 -25.61 -27.68
N PHE A 149 13.80 -26.68 -27.75
CA PHE A 149 15.12 -26.62 -28.40
C PHE A 149 15.01 -26.48 -29.93
N GLY A 150 14.10 -27.21 -30.57
CA GLY A 150 13.87 -27.06 -32.00
C GLY A 150 13.33 -25.68 -32.37
N MET A 151 12.51 -25.06 -31.50
CA MET A 151 12.08 -23.67 -31.68
C MET A 151 13.27 -22.70 -31.74
N LEU A 152 14.22 -22.83 -30.81
CA LEU A 152 15.46 -22.03 -30.80
C LEU A 152 16.31 -22.24 -32.05
N LEU A 153 16.46 -23.50 -32.49
CA LEU A 153 17.23 -23.80 -33.70
C LEU A 153 16.59 -23.19 -34.96
N ARG A 154 15.26 -23.22 -35.06
CA ARG A 154 14.52 -22.59 -36.18
C ARG A 154 14.69 -21.07 -36.18
N ALA A 155 14.60 -20.44 -35.01
CA ALA A 155 14.85 -19.00 -34.86
C ALA A 155 16.28 -18.61 -35.27
N ALA A 156 17.29 -19.38 -34.86
CA ALA A 156 18.70 -19.12 -35.20
C ALA A 156 19.02 -19.25 -36.71
N THR A 157 18.19 -19.96 -37.46
CA THR A 157 18.34 -20.14 -38.91
C THR A 157 17.61 -19.11 -39.76
N GLN A 158 16.79 -18.24 -39.15
CA GLN A 158 16.17 -17.13 -39.89
C GLN A 158 17.20 -15.99 -40.07
N PRO A 159 17.42 -15.49 -41.30
CA PRO A 159 18.28 -14.33 -41.50
C PRO A 159 17.68 -13.11 -40.78
N ALA A 160 18.53 -12.33 -40.10
CA ALA A 160 18.10 -11.11 -39.43
C ALA A 160 17.42 -10.17 -40.45
N ALA A 161 16.20 -9.74 -40.13
CA ALA A 161 15.45 -8.74 -40.89
C ALA A 161 16.04 -7.33 -40.68
#